data_AF-A0A957EVK7-F1
#
_entry.id   AF-A0A957EVK7-F1
#
_cell.length_a   1.000
_cell.length_b   1.000
_cell.length_c   1.000
_cell.angle_alpha   90.00
_cell.angle_beta   90.00
_cell.angle_gamma   90.00
#
_symmetry.space_group_name_H-M   'P 1'
#
loop_
_entity.id
_entity.type
_entity.pdbx_description
1 polymer ?
#
loop_
_entity_poly.entity_id
_entity_poly.type
_entity_poly.pdbx_seq_one_letter_code
_entity_poly.pdbx_strand_id
1 'polypeptide(L)' 'MRCPNCNFNHPPDMRFCGMCGTRLKQICPGCSFA' A
#
# COMPACT_ATOMS: atom_id res chain seq x y z
N MET A 1 -7.42 -2.35 0.09
CA MET A 1 -6.20 -3.18 0.07
C MET A 1 -5.73 -3.37 1.50
N ARG A 2 -5.24 -4.57 1.83
CA ARG A 2 -4.84 -4.90 3.20
C ARG A 2 -3.34 -4.78 3.34
N CYS A 3 -2.87 -4.08 4.37
CA CYS A 3 -1.44 -3.90 4.62
C CYS A 3 -0.80 -5.27 4.90
N PRO A 4 0.27 -5.66 4.19
CA PRO A 4 0.91 -6.97 4.39
C PRO A 4 1.63 -7.10 5.74
N ASN A 5 1.89 -5.97 6.42
CA ASN A 5 2.64 -5.96 7.67
C ASN A 5 1.74 -6.00 8.91
N CYS A 6 0.65 -5.23 8.93
CA CYS A 6 -0.25 -5.13 10.09
C CYS A 6 -1.69 -5.58 9.80
N ASN A 7 -1.98 -6.01 8.57
CA ASN A 7 -3.31 -6.44 8.13
C ASN A 7 -4.44 -5.40 8.22
N PHE A 8 -4.11 -4.12 8.40
CA PHE A 8 -5.09 -3.04 8.38
C PHE A 8 -5.64 -2.81 6.97
N ASN A 9 -6.91 -2.44 6.87
CA ASN A 9 -7.56 -2.18 5.59
C ASN A 9 -7.44 -0.70 5.19
N HIS A 10 -6.86 -0.43 4.02
CA HIS A 10 -6.63 0.91 3.50
C HIS A 10 -7.22 1.08 2.10
N PRO A 11 -7.54 2.32 1.67
CA PRO A 11 -7.82 2.61 0.27
C PRO A 11 -6.59 2.30 -0.62
N PRO A 12 -6.81 1.90 -1.88
CA PRO A 12 -5.76 1.45 -2.79
C PRO A 12 -4.76 2.55 -3.21
N ASP A 13 -5.13 3.82 -3.02
CA ASP A 13 -4.33 4.97 -3.42
C ASP A 13 -3.24 5.35 -2.39
N MET A 14 -3.28 4.74 -1.19
CA MET A 14 -2.33 5.07 -0.12
C MET A 14 -0.91 4.55 -0.40
N ARG A 15 0.07 5.46 -0.29
CA ARG A 15 1.53 5.17 -0.37
C ARG A 15 2.10 4.51 0.89
N PHE A 16 1.43 4.72 2.03
CA PHE A 16 1.87 4.24 3.33
C PHE A 16 0.68 3.73 4.13
N CYS A 17 0.93 2.75 4.99
CA CYS A 17 -0.06 2.28 5.95
C CYS A 17 -0.28 3.35 7.03
N GLY A 18 -1.50 3.88 7.14
CA GLY A 18 -1.85 4.87 8.17
C GLY A 18 -1.82 4.35 9.61
N MET A 19 -1.59 3.04 9.83
CA MET A 19 -1.53 2.45 11.17
C MET A 19 -0.10 2.12 11.62
N CYS A 20 0.67 1.44 10.77
CA CYS A 20 2.04 1.03 11.11
C CYS A 20 3.13 1.79 10.35
N GLY A 21 2.77 2.67 9.41
CA GLY A 21 3.72 3.47 8.63
C GLY A 21 4.46 2.70 7.51
N THR A 22 4.17 1.40 7.32
CA THR A 22 4.85 0.62 6.28
C THR A 22 4.59 1.20 4.89
N ARG A 23 5.61 1.22 4.02
CA ARG A 23 5.44 1.62 2.61
C ARG A 23 4.58 0.60 1.90
N LEU A 24 3.44 1.05 1.40
CA LEU A 24 2.62 0.28 0.49
C LEU A 24 3.19 0.54 -0.91
N LYS A 25 3.72 -0.49 -1.57
CA LYS A 25 4.17 -0.37 -2.95
C LYS A 25 2.96 0.06 -3.78
N GLN A 26 2.94 1.31 -4.23
CA GLN A 26 1.97 1.76 -5.23
C GLN A 26 2.31 1.01 -6.52
N ILE A 27 1.55 -0.05 -6.79
CA ILE A 27 1.54 -0.66 -8.10
C ILE A 27 0.74 0.32 -8.96
N CYS A 28 1.42 1.27 -9.60
CA CYS A 28 0.79 2.12 -10.61
C CYS A 28 0.29 1.19 -11.72
N PRO A 29 -1.03 1.08 -11.97
CA PRO A 29 -1.54 0.18 -13.02
C PRO A 29 -1.06 0.56 -14.43
N GLY A 30 -0.50 1.77 -14.62
CA GLY A 30 0.13 2.21 -15.86
C GLY A 30 1.65 2.10 -15.91
N CYS A 31 2.33 1.87 -14.77
CA CYS A 31 3.79 1.81 -14.70
C CYS A 31 4.20 0.72 -13.71
N SER A 32 4.18 -0.53 -14.15
CA SER A 32 4.79 -1.66 -13.45
C SER A 32 6.31 -1.62 -13.59
N PHE A 33 6.98 -0.72 -12.87
CA PHE A 33 8.42 -0.87 -12.62
C PHE A 33 8.58 -1.65 -11.31
N ALA A 34 9.04 -2.90 -11.47
CA ALA A 34 9.32 -3.87 -10.43
C ALA A 34 10.44 -3.43 -9.48
#